data_AF-A0A8S3VFY9-F1
#
_entry.id   AF-A0A8S3VFY9-F1
#
_cell.length_a   1.000
_cell.length_b   1.000
_cell.length_c   1.000
_cell.angle_alpha   90.00
_cell.angle_beta   90.00
_cell.angle_gamma   90.00
#
_symmetry.space_group_name_H-M   'P 1'
#
loop_
_entity.id
_entity.type
_entity.pdbx_description
1 polymer ?
#
loop_
_entity_poly.entity_id
_entity_poly.type
_entity_poly.pdbx_seq_one_letter_code
_entity_poly.pdbx_strand_id
1 'polypeptide(L)'
;MEKMFKPCATQRLFIPSLLQDVDSLLYVDTDTLFLRPVDAIWRFLDKFSSAQLAALVPEHEGAGNYRFARHPYYGESGLNSGVLLMNLTRIRRSTWLDSMVRRGICFPCDWNYRTDHCEDKSICKGVEKNGVSVLHGSRRVMQNEDQPTFKAVYTAFKEVVYCFISILFFYN
;
A
#
# COMPACT_ATOMS: atom_id res chain seq x y z
N MET A 1 5.58 21.13 15.07
CA MET A 1 5.30 19.77 14.58
C MET A 1 4.11 19.24 15.34
N GLU A 2 2.98 19.03 14.66
CA GLU A 2 1.91 18.22 15.22
C GLU A 2 2.47 16.86 15.66
N LYS A 3 1.85 16.28 16.69
CA LYS A 3 2.24 15.00 17.25
C LYS A 3 2.15 13.95 16.12
N MET A 4 3.29 13.39 15.72
CA MET A 4 3.33 12.33 14.72
C MET A 4 2.44 11.18 15.18
N PHE A 5 1.70 10.59 14.24
CA PHE A 5 1.01 9.31 14.49
C PHE A 5 2.04 8.25 14.94
N LYS A 6 1.57 7.13 15.49
CA LYS A 6 2.40 6.08 16.12
C LYS A 6 3.77 5.89 15.43
N PRO A 7 4.90 5.92 16.16
CA PRO A 7 6.25 5.96 15.57
C PRO A 7 6.51 4.92 14.48
N CYS A 8 6.10 3.66 14.69
CA CYS A 8 6.29 2.58 13.71
C CYS A 8 5.53 2.83 12.40
N ALA A 9 4.33 3.38 12.46
CA ALA A 9 3.53 3.66 11.27
C ALA A 9 4.12 4.81 10.44
N THR A 10 4.80 5.75 11.10
CA THR A 10 5.43 6.92 10.48
C THR A 10 6.87 6.67 10.01
N GLN A 11 7.48 5.54 10.36
CA GLN A 11 8.86 5.23 9.97
C GLN A 11 9.07 5.29 8.46
N ARG A 12 8.06 4.87 7.67
CA ARG A 12 8.09 4.86 6.21
C ARG A 12 8.38 6.23 5.58
N LEU A 13 8.05 7.32 6.29
CA LEU A 13 8.36 8.68 5.85
C LEU A 13 9.87 8.88 5.75
N PHE A 14 10.68 8.31 6.64
CA PHE A 14 12.12 8.57 6.65
C PHE A 14 12.92 7.74 5.63
N ILE A 15 12.28 6.81 4.91
CA ILE A 15 12.95 5.91 3.98
C ILE A 15 13.84 6.62 2.94
N PRO A 16 13.40 7.70 2.28
CA PRO A 16 14.24 8.41 1.30
C PRO A 16 15.53 8.96 1.89
N SER A 17 15.53 9.28 3.19
CA SER A 17 16.71 9.74 3.92
C SER A 17 17.59 8.59 4.40
N LEU A 18 17.00 7.42 4.70
CA LEU A 18 17.71 6.25 5.20
C LEU A 18 18.40 5.45 4.09
N LEU A 19 17.80 5.39 2.90
CA LEU A 19 18.28 4.59 1.77
C LEU A 19 18.77 5.50 0.64
N GLN A 20 20.02 5.96 0.74
CA GLN A 20 20.60 6.90 -0.24
C GLN A 20 20.96 6.23 -1.57
N ASP A 21 21.40 4.98 -1.53
CA ASP A 21 21.94 4.26 -2.70
C ASP A 21 20.88 3.40 -3.43
N VAL A 22 19.61 3.55 -3.07
CA VAL A 22 18.49 2.84 -3.68
C VAL A 22 17.71 3.82 -4.55
N ASP A 23 17.46 3.44 -5.81
CA ASP A 23 16.73 4.26 -6.76
C ASP A 23 15.21 4.13 -6.60
N SER A 24 14.72 2.91 -6.44
CA SER A 24 13.30 2.63 -6.26
C SER A 24 13.06 1.57 -5.18
N LEU A 25 11.93 1.70 -4.49
CA LEU A 25 11.58 0.84 -3.35
C LEU A 25 10.10 0.49 -3.37
N LEU A 26 9.79 -0.77 -3.09
CA LEU A 26 8.46 -1.20 -2.72
C LEU A 26 8.43 -1.43 -1.20
N TYR A 27 7.69 -0.58 -0.50
CA TYR A 27 7.33 -0.77 0.90
C TYR A 27 6.03 -1.59 0.98
N VAL A 28 6.00 -2.57 1.88
CA VAL A 28 4.83 -3.41 2.12
C VAL A 28 4.61 -3.62 3.63
N ASP A 29 3.36 -3.45 4.09
CA ASP A 29 2.96 -3.79 5.46
C ASP A 29 3.08 -5.31 5.68
N THR A 30 3.31 -5.73 6.93
CA THR A 30 3.70 -7.10 7.27
C THR A 30 2.53 -8.07 7.31
N ASP A 31 1.31 -7.55 7.31
CA ASP A 31 0.06 -8.29 7.22
C ASP A 31 -0.43 -8.39 5.77
N THR A 32 0.48 -8.33 4.79
CA THR A 32 0.16 -8.48 3.37
C THR A 32 0.66 -9.81 2.80
N LEU A 33 -0.03 -10.30 1.77
CA LEU A 33 0.35 -11.51 1.05
C LEU A 33 0.25 -11.27 -0.47
N PHE A 34 1.35 -11.48 -1.18
CA PHE A 34 1.37 -11.43 -2.64
C PHE A 34 0.76 -12.70 -3.23
N LEU A 35 -0.25 -12.54 -4.07
CA LEU A 35 -0.90 -13.62 -4.83
C LEU A 35 -0.49 -13.61 -6.31
N ARG A 36 0.37 -12.66 -6.70
CA ARG A 36 1.02 -12.54 -8.00
C ARG A 36 2.51 -12.30 -7.84
N PRO A 37 3.32 -12.51 -8.90
CA PRO A 37 4.75 -12.23 -8.87
C PRO A 37 5.02 -10.78 -8.45
N VAL A 38 5.87 -10.59 -7.44
CA VAL A 38 6.18 -9.26 -6.88
C VAL A 38 6.82 -8.34 -7.91
N ASP A 39 7.57 -8.89 -8.87
CA ASP A 39 8.25 -8.15 -9.91
C ASP A 39 7.28 -7.42 -10.87
N ALA A 40 6.05 -7.92 -11.01
CA ALA A 40 5.06 -7.30 -11.88
C ALA A 40 4.70 -5.85 -11.44
N ILE A 41 4.90 -5.50 -10.17
CA ILE A 41 4.60 -4.16 -9.66
C ILE A 41 5.59 -3.10 -10.18
N TRP A 42 6.82 -3.49 -10.51
CA TRP A 42 7.83 -2.55 -10.98
C TRP A 42 7.44 -1.89 -12.31
N ARG A 43 6.63 -2.57 -13.13
CA ARG A 43 6.10 -2.06 -14.42
C ARG A 43 5.26 -0.79 -14.27
N PHE A 44 4.81 -0.45 -13.06
CA PHE A 44 4.11 0.80 -12.83
C PHE A 44 5.04 2.01 -12.74
N LEU A 45 6.34 1.83 -12.48
CA LEU A 45 7.32 2.92 -12.56
C LEU A 45 7.36 3.51 -13.98
N ASP A 46 7.18 2.68 -15.01
CA ASP A 46 7.12 3.11 -16.41
C ASP A 46 5.93 4.06 -16.69
N LYS A 47 4.91 4.03 -15.85
CA LYS A 47 3.73 4.90 -15.96
C LYS A 47 3.93 6.25 -15.27
N PHE A 48 5.05 6.47 -14.58
CA PHE A 48 5.32 7.74 -13.90
C PHE A 48 5.80 8.77 -14.91
N SER A 49 5.02 9.84 -15.10
CA SER A 49 5.53 11.07 -15.71
C SER A 49 6.57 11.74 -14.79
N SER A 50 7.22 12.81 -15.27
CA SER A 50 8.21 13.57 -14.48
C SER A 50 7.67 14.13 -13.16
N ALA A 51 6.35 14.23 -13.00
CA ALA A 51 5.72 14.77 -11.82
C ALA A 51 5.59 13.76 -10.67
N GLN A 52 5.38 12.47 -10.96
CA GLN A 52 5.02 11.49 -9.92
C GLN A 52 6.23 10.89 -9.21
N LEU A 53 6.06 10.74 -7.89
CA LEU A 53 7.11 10.35 -6.96
C LEU A 53 6.87 8.97 -6.35
N ALA A 54 5.60 8.60 -6.19
CA ALA A 54 5.19 7.34 -5.58
C ALA A 54 3.86 6.88 -6.17
N ALA A 55 3.54 5.61 -5.96
CA ALA A 55 2.24 5.05 -6.24
C ALA A 55 1.70 4.30 -5.02
N LEU A 56 0.40 4.46 -4.78
CA LEU A 56 -0.35 3.90 -3.66
C LEU A 56 -1.66 3.34 -4.19
N VAL A 57 -2.40 2.59 -3.37
CA VAL A 57 -3.74 2.11 -3.75
C VAL A 57 -4.79 3.01 -3.11
N PRO A 58 -5.92 3.34 -3.77
CA PRO A 58 -7.07 3.91 -3.09
C PRO A 58 -7.49 3.05 -1.90
N GLU A 59 -7.92 3.65 -0.79
CA GLU A 59 -8.41 2.87 0.36
C GLU A 59 -9.66 2.05 0.00
N HIS A 60 -10.47 2.56 -0.94
CA HIS A 60 -11.73 1.97 -1.36
C HIS A 60 -12.12 2.43 -2.77
N GLU A 61 -12.84 1.61 -3.55
CA GLU A 61 -13.38 2.01 -4.87
C GLU A 61 -14.82 2.56 -4.74
N GLY A 62 -14.98 3.70 -4.07
CA GLY A 62 -16.30 4.35 -3.92
C GLY A 62 -16.29 5.51 -2.92
N ALA A 63 -17.46 6.13 -2.72
CA ALA A 63 -17.63 7.18 -1.71
C ALA A 63 -17.52 6.59 -0.31
N GLY A 64 -16.32 6.66 0.28
CA GLY A 64 -16.03 6.15 1.61
C GLY A 64 -16.25 7.16 2.74
N ASN A 65 -16.05 6.71 3.98
CA ASN A 65 -16.13 7.53 5.19
C ASN A 65 -15.10 8.68 5.25
N TYR A 66 -14.15 8.74 4.30
CA TYR A 66 -13.19 9.85 4.16
C TYR A 66 -13.88 11.19 3.86
N ARG A 67 -15.12 11.18 3.33
CA ARG A 67 -15.94 12.40 3.20
C ARG A 67 -16.14 13.13 4.54
N PHE A 68 -16.00 12.42 5.67
CA PHE A 68 -16.12 12.97 7.02
C PHE A 68 -14.78 13.05 7.76
N ALA A 69 -13.66 12.79 7.08
CA ALA A 69 -12.34 12.86 7.69
C ALA A 69 -11.99 14.31 8.05
N ARG A 70 -11.48 14.51 9.26
CA ARG A 70 -11.02 15.82 9.76
C ARG A 70 -9.57 16.15 9.38
N HIS A 71 -8.92 15.29 8.60
CA HIS A 71 -7.55 15.45 8.13
C HIS A 71 -7.52 15.42 6.59
N PRO A 72 -6.48 15.98 5.94
CA PRO A 72 -6.33 15.92 4.50
C PRO A 72 -6.33 14.47 3.97
N TYR A 73 -6.90 14.27 2.79
CA TYR A 73 -6.88 13.02 2.04
C TYR A 73 -6.85 13.31 0.54
N TYR A 74 -6.43 12.31 -0.25
CA TYR A 74 -6.37 12.41 -1.71
C TYR A 74 -7.55 11.67 -2.36
N GLY A 75 -8.13 12.26 -3.41
CA GLY A 75 -9.30 11.70 -4.09
C GLY A 75 -10.55 11.68 -3.21
N GLU A 76 -11.56 10.91 -3.61
CA GLU A 76 -12.81 10.78 -2.83
C GLU A 76 -12.71 9.75 -1.70
N SER A 77 -11.83 8.76 -1.87
CA SER A 77 -11.72 7.57 -1.02
C SER A 77 -10.52 7.57 -0.09
N GLY A 78 -9.59 8.53 -0.22
CA GLY A 78 -8.28 8.43 0.42
C GLY A 78 -7.39 7.34 -0.20
N LEU A 79 -6.19 7.17 0.35
CA LEU A 79 -5.17 6.23 -0.11
C LEU A 79 -4.74 5.29 1.03
N ASN A 80 -4.52 4.02 0.71
CA ASN A 80 -3.89 3.05 1.57
C ASN A 80 -2.38 2.99 1.30
N SER A 81 -1.57 3.06 2.36
CA SER A 81 -0.11 3.02 2.28
C SER A 81 0.52 1.65 2.59
N GLY A 82 -0.30 0.60 2.74
CA GLY A 82 0.19 -0.76 3.02
C GLY A 82 0.91 -1.42 1.86
N VAL A 83 0.73 -0.89 0.64
CA VAL A 83 1.58 -1.17 -0.52
C VAL A 83 1.94 0.17 -1.14
N LEU A 84 3.23 0.53 -1.10
CA LEU A 84 3.73 1.84 -1.49
C LEU A 84 4.99 1.67 -2.34
N LEU A 85 4.86 1.99 -3.63
CA LEU A 85 5.98 2.01 -4.57
C LEU A 85 6.54 3.42 -4.65
N MET A 86 7.85 3.56 -4.49
CA MET A 86 8.54 4.84 -4.42
C MET A 86 9.65 4.91 -5.44
N ASN A 87 9.74 6.04 -6.15
CA ASN A 87 10.94 6.44 -6.86
C ASN A 87 11.76 7.34 -5.94
N LEU A 88 12.68 6.74 -5.18
CA LEU A 88 13.46 7.43 -4.15
C LEU A 88 14.38 8.49 -4.76
N THR A 89 14.93 8.26 -5.95
CA THR A 89 15.75 9.26 -6.64
C THR A 89 15.00 10.56 -6.92
N ARG A 90 13.74 10.48 -7.37
CA ARG A 90 12.91 11.67 -7.58
C ARG A 90 12.45 12.29 -6.26
N ILE A 91 12.10 11.47 -5.27
CA ILE A 91 11.70 11.94 -3.94
C ILE A 91 12.81 12.79 -3.31
N ARG A 92 14.06 12.31 -3.32
CA ARG A 92 15.24 13.04 -2.81
C ARG A 92 15.48 14.37 -3.52
N ARG A 93 15.16 14.46 -4.82
CA ARG A 93 15.30 15.68 -5.63
C ARG A 93 14.11 16.66 -5.49
N SER A 94 13.15 16.38 -4.60
CA SER A 94 11.94 17.16 -4.44
C SER A 94 11.73 17.62 -2.98
N THR A 95 10.87 18.61 -2.77
CA THR A 95 10.37 19.00 -1.43
C THR A 95 9.28 18.01 -0.98
N TRP A 96 9.68 16.76 -0.75
CA TRP A 96 8.76 15.62 -0.69
C TRP A 96 7.89 15.58 0.57
N LEU A 97 8.37 16.05 1.72
CA LEU A 97 7.61 16.11 2.97
C LEU A 97 6.32 16.93 2.84
N ASP A 98 6.32 17.98 2.01
CA ASP A 98 5.16 18.84 1.77
C ASP A 98 4.25 18.34 0.62
N SER A 99 4.71 17.39 -0.21
CA SER A 99 4.07 17.08 -1.50
C SER A 99 3.57 15.63 -1.66
N MET A 100 3.78 14.76 -0.67
CA MET A 100 3.46 13.32 -0.73
C MET A 100 2.01 13.03 -1.15
N VAL A 101 1.05 13.85 -0.71
CA VAL A 101 -0.39 13.64 -0.99
C VAL A 101 -0.77 14.06 -2.41
N ARG A 102 -0.06 15.01 -3.04
CA ARG A 102 -0.47 15.60 -4.33
C ARG A 102 0.21 15.01 -5.57
N ARG A 103 1.33 14.29 -5.40
CA ARG A 103 2.20 13.85 -6.50
C ARG A 103 2.33 12.31 -6.60
N GLY A 104 1.26 11.60 -6.23
CA GLY A 104 1.16 10.14 -6.31
C GLY A 104 0.32 9.65 -7.51
N ILE A 105 0.51 8.39 -7.91
CA ILE A 105 -0.42 7.66 -8.80
C ILE A 105 -1.19 6.62 -7.98
N CYS A 106 -2.45 6.37 -8.34
CA CYS A 106 -3.24 5.27 -7.78
C CYS A 106 -3.01 3.98 -8.58
N PHE A 107 -2.59 2.90 -7.90
CA PHE A 107 -2.69 1.55 -8.42
C PHE A 107 -4.15 1.09 -8.43
N PRO A 108 -4.47 0.08 -9.25
CA PRO A 108 -5.71 -0.67 -9.12
C PRO A 108 -5.89 -1.29 -7.73
N CYS A 109 -7.13 -1.37 -7.26
CA CYS A 109 -7.50 -1.88 -5.92
C CYS A 109 -7.04 -3.32 -5.63
N ASP A 110 -6.84 -4.15 -6.66
CA ASP A 110 -6.41 -5.54 -6.50
C ASP A 110 -4.98 -5.67 -5.96
N TRP A 111 -4.19 -4.59 -5.98
CA TRP A 111 -2.85 -4.50 -5.41
C TRP A 111 -2.83 -4.17 -3.91
N ASN A 112 -3.98 -4.00 -3.27
CA ASN A 112 -4.10 -3.83 -1.82
C ASN A 112 -5.53 -4.21 -1.37
N TYR A 113 -5.89 -5.48 -1.58
CA TYR A 113 -7.22 -5.97 -1.38
C TYR A 113 -7.48 -6.30 0.09
N ARG A 114 -8.46 -5.64 0.71
CA ARG A 114 -8.85 -5.78 2.12
C ARG A 114 -10.26 -6.35 2.27
N THR A 115 -10.62 -6.74 3.48
CA THR A 115 -11.96 -7.27 3.81
C THR A 115 -13.06 -6.25 3.51
N ASP A 116 -12.78 -4.95 3.73
CA ASP A 116 -13.72 -3.87 3.42
C ASP A 116 -14.17 -3.87 1.93
N HIS A 117 -13.41 -4.51 1.02
CA HIS A 117 -13.79 -4.60 -0.40
C HIS A 117 -14.83 -5.67 -0.72
N CYS A 118 -15.19 -6.53 0.25
CA CYS A 118 -16.13 -7.64 0.03
C CYS A 118 -17.15 -7.87 1.16
N GLU A 119 -17.27 -6.96 2.13
CA GLU A 119 -18.19 -7.13 3.26
C GLU A 119 -19.68 -7.08 2.85
N ASP A 120 -20.08 -6.16 1.96
CA ASP A 120 -21.48 -6.06 1.48
C ASP A 120 -21.64 -6.41 -0.01
N LYS A 121 -20.73 -5.91 -0.85
CA LYS A 121 -20.61 -6.18 -2.30
C LYS A 121 -19.14 -6.10 -2.69
N SER A 122 -18.74 -6.72 -3.80
CA SER A 122 -17.41 -6.51 -4.37
C SER A 122 -17.30 -5.08 -4.87
N ILE A 123 -16.57 -4.25 -4.13
CA ILE A 123 -16.40 -2.83 -4.46
C ILE A 123 -15.17 -2.66 -5.36
N CYS A 124 -14.16 -3.51 -5.18
CA CYS A 124 -12.97 -3.58 -6.03
C CYS A 124 -13.28 -4.35 -7.33
N LYS A 125 -13.84 -3.69 -8.35
CA LYS A 125 -14.31 -4.38 -9.57
C LYS A 125 -13.19 -5.05 -10.36
N GLY A 126 -11.97 -4.54 -10.23
CA GLY A 126 -10.79 -5.09 -10.87
C GLY A 126 -10.53 -6.57 -10.54
N VAL A 127 -10.91 -7.04 -9.35
CA VAL A 127 -10.65 -8.43 -8.93
C VAL A 127 -11.48 -9.47 -9.67
N GLU A 128 -12.65 -9.12 -10.20
CA GLU A 128 -13.47 -10.06 -10.96
C GLU A 128 -12.79 -10.47 -12.27
N LYS A 129 -12.03 -9.55 -12.87
CA LYS A 129 -11.30 -9.77 -14.12
C LYS A 129 -9.85 -10.22 -13.88
N ASN A 130 -9.20 -9.63 -12.89
CA ASN A 130 -7.76 -9.78 -12.68
C ASN A 130 -7.44 -10.77 -11.55
N GLY A 131 -8.37 -11.04 -10.64
CA GLY A 131 -8.05 -11.66 -9.35
C GLY A 131 -7.34 -10.69 -8.42
N VAL A 132 -7.10 -11.13 -7.19
CA VAL A 132 -6.37 -10.35 -6.17
C VAL A 132 -4.87 -10.47 -6.42
N SER A 133 -4.16 -9.34 -6.44
CA SER A 133 -2.70 -9.28 -6.57
C SER A 133 -2.00 -9.26 -5.21
N VAL A 134 -2.52 -8.49 -4.25
CA VAL A 134 -2.02 -8.46 -2.86
C VAL A 134 -3.21 -8.48 -1.90
N LEU A 135 -3.22 -9.43 -0.97
CA LEU A 135 -4.19 -9.54 0.10
C LEU A 135 -3.66 -8.83 1.35
N HIS A 136 -4.39 -7.87 1.91
CA HIS A 136 -3.98 -7.08 3.08
C HIS A 136 -4.88 -7.39 4.29
N GLY A 137 -4.27 -8.02 5.29
CA GLY A 137 -4.85 -8.49 6.55
C GLY A 137 -5.02 -7.41 7.63
N SER A 138 -5.44 -6.22 7.23
CA SER A 138 -5.65 -5.09 8.15
C SER A 138 -6.58 -5.46 9.31
N ARG A 139 -6.43 -4.81 10.47
CA ARG A 139 -7.23 -5.06 11.69
C ARG A 139 -7.16 -6.50 12.22
N ARG A 140 -6.07 -7.23 11.93
CA ARG A 140 -5.80 -8.60 12.41
C ARG A 140 -6.74 -9.68 11.83
N VAL A 141 -7.33 -9.42 10.66
CA VAL A 141 -8.28 -10.35 10.02
C VAL A 141 -7.66 -11.67 9.57
N MET A 142 -6.32 -11.75 9.51
CA MET A 142 -5.59 -12.99 9.25
C MET A 142 -5.34 -13.81 10.52
N GLN A 143 -5.58 -13.25 11.71
CA GLN A 143 -5.28 -13.87 12.99
C GLN A 143 -6.53 -14.10 13.87
N ASN A 144 -7.69 -13.52 13.54
CA ASN A 144 -8.96 -13.74 14.22
C ASN A 144 -9.89 -14.70 13.42
N GLU A 145 -11.08 -14.98 13.94
CA GLU A 145 -12.09 -15.82 13.27
C GLU A 145 -13.13 -15.02 12.48
N ASP A 146 -13.01 -13.69 12.47
CA ASP A 146 -14.04 -12.81 11.89
C ASP A 146 -14.11 -12.97 10.36
N GLN A 147 -13.01 -13.36 9.72
CA GLN A 147 -12.87 -13.48 8.27
C GLN A 147 -12.15 -14.80 7.90
N PRO A 148 -12.85 -15.96 7.95
CA PRO A 148 -12.24 -17.28 7.84
C PRO A 148 -11.49 -17.49 6.52
N THR A 149 -11.92 -16.85 5.43
CA THR A 149 -11.25 -16.91 4.12
C THR A 149 -9.86 -16.28 4.14
N PHE A 150 -9.72 -15.09 4.75
CA PHE A 150 -8.42 -14.40 4.87
C PHE A 150 -7.46 -15.20 5.74
N LYS A 151 -7.97 -15.76 6.85
CA LYS A 151 -7.20 -16.63 7.73
C LYS A 151 -6.78 -17.93 7.06
N ALA A 152 -7.65 -18.57 6.27
CA ALA A 152 -7.33 -19.80 5.55
C ALA A 152 -6.18 -19.58 4.56
N VAL A 153 -6.25 -18.50 3.78
CA VAL A 153 -5.17 -18.11 2.86
C VAL A 153 -3.88 -17.83 3.63
N TYR A 154 -3.92 -17.02 4.70
CA TYR A 154 -2.73 -16.76 5.51
C TYR A 154 -2.12 -18.05 6.10
N THR A 155 -2.96 -18.97 6.58
CA THR A 155 -2.51 -20.22 7.19
C THR A 155 -1.78 -21.11 6.19
N ALA A 156 -2.24 -21.16 4.93
CA ALA A 156 -1.57 -21.91 3.86
C ALA A 156 -0.16 -21.38 3.55
N PHE A 157 0.11 -20.09 3.80
CA PHE A 157 1.40 -19.45 3.51
C PHE A 157 2.28 -19.24 4.76
N LYS A 158 1.72 -19.43 5.96
CA LYS A 158 2.36 -19.17 7.24
C LYS A 158 3.64 -19.97 7.47
N GLU A 159 3.78 -21.14 6.84
CA GLU A 159 4.93 -22.03 7.04
C GLU A 159 6.25 -21.50 6.42
N VAL A 160 6.22 -20.34 5.74
CA VAL A 160 7.33 -19.85 4.90
C VAL A 160 7.86 -18.45 5.31
N VAL A 161 7.31 -17.79 6.35
CA VAL A 161 7.54 -16.35 6.59
C VAL A 161 8.22 -16.03 7.94
N TYR A 162 9.30 -15.24 7.90
CA TYR A 162 10.00 -14.68 9.07
C TYR A 162 9.45 -13.30 9.47
N CYS A 163 9.57 -12.97 10.76
CA CYS A 163 9.02 -11.75 11.37
C CYS A 163 9.82 -10.49 10.96
N PHE A 164 9.17 -9.57 10.25
CA PHE A 164 9.71 -8.23 9.94
C PHE A 164 8.74 -7.15 10.44
N ILE A 165 9.24 -5.92 10.64
CA ILE A 165 8.43 -4.75 11.03
C ILE A 165 7.79 -4.08 9.80
N SER A 166 8.42 -4.22 8.63
CA SER A 166 7.95 -3.87 7.30
C SER A 166 8.75 -4.67 6.29
N ILE A 167 8.19 -4.98 5.13
CA ILE A 167 8.91 -5.69 4.07
C ILE A 167 9.33 -4.66 3.02
N LEU A 168 10.61 -4.67 2.68
CA LEU A 168 11.21 -3.75 1.71
C LEU A 168 11.79 -4.55 0.54
N PHE A 169 11.34 -4.25 -0.67
CA PHE A 169 11.96 -4.77 -1.90
C PHE A 169 12.66 -3.62 -2.62
N PHE A 170 13.86 -3.88 -3.12
CA PHE A 170 14.73 -2.89 -3.75
C PHE A 170 14.77 -3.11 -5.25
N TYR A 171 14.79 -2.01 -6.01
CA TYR A 171 15.00 -2.02 -7.45
C TYR A 171 15.96 -0.89 -7.81
N ASN A 172 17.07 -1.25 -8.44
CA ASN A 172 18.09 -0.33 -8.95
C ASN A 172 17.99 -0.27 -10.47
#